data_AF-A0A924DKG1-F1
#
_entry.id   AF-A0A924DKG1-F1
#
_cell.length_a   1.000
_cell.length_b   1.000
_cell.length_c   1.000
_cell.angle_alpha   90.00
_cell.angle_beta   90.00
_cell.angle_gamma   90.00
#
_symmetry.space_group_name_H-M   'P 1'
#
loop_
_entity.id
_entity.type
_entity.pdbx_description
1 polymer ?
#
loop_
_entity_poly.entity_id
_entity_poly.type
_entity_poly.pdbx_seq_one_letter_code
_entity_poly.pdbx_strand_id
1 'polypeptide(L)' 'MDVTESMMNVNTKVVVKQGVLMNYHGIIIEIRGSRATVNIDSMGLELSALIDRKNLQPV' A
#
# COMPACT_ATOMS: atom_id res chain seq x y z
N MET A 1 -3.97 24.53 10.69
CA MET A 1 -4.17 23.07 10.59
C MET A 1 -3.19 22.58 9.55
N ASP A 2 -2.05 22.06 9.98
CA ASP A 2 -1.14 21.35 9.09
C ASP A 2 -1.83 20.08 8.62
N VAL A 3 -2.31 20.09 7.38
CA VAL A 3 -2.67 18.86 6.70
C VAL A 3 -1.34 18.23 6.31
N THR A 4 -0.75 17.46 7.23
CA THR A 4 0.40 16.63 6.92
C THR A 4 -0.03 15.64 5.85
N GLU A 5 0.25 15.97 4.58
CA GLU A 5 0.19 15.02 3.47
C GLU A 5 0.96 13.78 3.92
N SER A 6 0.23 12.71 4.18
CA SER A 6 0.82 11.47 4.65
C SER A 6 1.65 10.89 3.52
N MET A 7 2.97 11.17 3.54
CA MET A 7 3.90 10.68 2.52
C MET A 7 3.90 9.15 2.53
N MET A 8 3.43 8.54 1.43
CA MET A 8 3.54 7.09 1.21
C MET A 8 4.98 6.74 0.81
N ASN A 9 5.78 6.36 1.80
CA ASN A 9 7.17 5.92 1.64
C ASN A 9 7.29 4.39 1.81
N VAL A 10 8.47 3.84 1.51
CA VAL A 10 8.79 2.44 1.88
C VAL A 10 8.61 2.25 3.39
N ASN A 11 8.15 1.06 3.80
CA ASN A 11 7.75 0.67 5.15
C ASN A 11 6.46 1.33 5.67
N THR A 12 5.75 2.12 4.86
CA THR A 12 4.43 2.64 5.23
C THR A 12 3.40 1.52 5.20
N LYS A 13 2.63 1.38 6.28
CA LYS A 13 1.44 0.51 6.30
C LYS A 13 0.35 1.15 5.46
N VAL A 14 -0.27 0.34 4.61
CA VAL A 14 -1.30 0.80 3.69
C VAL A 14 -2.47 -0.17 3.66
N VAL A 15 -3.63 0.36 3.30
CA VAL A 15 -4.80 -0.41 2.88
C VAL A 15 -5.05 -0.16 1.40
N VAL A 16 -5.42 -1.22 0.68
CA VAL A 16 -5.82 -1.12 -0.72
C VAL A 16 -7.28 -0.67 -0.78
N LYS A 17 -7.54 0.48 -1.40
CA LYS A 17 -8.90 1.07 -1.46
C LYS A 17 -9.67 0.77 -2.75
N GLN A 18 -9.04 0.21 -3.78
CA GLN A 18 -9.70 -0.13 -5.05
C GLN A 18 -9.06 -1.35 -5.72
N GLY A 19 -9.87 -2.11 -6.46
CA GLY A 19 -9.43 -3.29 -7.23
C GLY A 19 -9.75 -4.62 -6.53
N VAL A 20 -9.22 -5.72 -7.08
CA VAL A 20 -9.49 -7.09 -6.61
C VAL A 20 -8.99 -7.32 -5.17
N LEU A 21 -7.91 -6.64 -4.79
CA LEU A 21 -7.30 -6.73 -3.46
C LEU A 21 -7.82 -5.65 -2.50
N MET A 22 -9.00 -5.07 -2.73
CA MET A 22 -9.57 -4.05 -1.84
C MET A 22 -9.72 -4.58 -0.40
N ASN A 23 -9.49 -3.72 0.58
CA ASN A 23 -9.51 -3.98 2.03
C ASN A 23 -8.36 -4.86 2.56
N TYR A 24 -7.47 -5.33 1.69
CA TYR A 24 -6.23 -5.94 2.15
C TYR A 24 -5.28 -4.90 2.71
N HIS A 25 -4.62 -5.26 3.81
CA HIS A 25 -3.58 -4.47 4.45
C HIS A 25 -2.22 -4.99 4.04
N GLY A 26 -1.24 -4.10 4.01
CA GLY A 26 0.13 -4.47 3.70
C GLY A 26 1.12 -3.38 4.01
N ILE A 27 2.37 -3.64 3.65
CA ILE A 27 3.49 -2.72 3.83
C ILE A 27 4.11 -2.43 2.47
N ILE A 28 4.34 -1.16 2.16
CA ILE A 28 5.09 -0.77 0.96
C ILE A 28 6.54 -1.27 1.11
N ILE A 29 7.00 -2.13 0.22
CA ILE A 29 8.38 -2.62 0.21
C ILE A 29 9.22 -1.97 -0.89
N GLU A 30 8.59 -1.41 -1.92
CA GLU A 30 9.27 -0.71 -3.00
C GLU A 30 8.36 0.36 -3.63
N ILE A 31 8.93 1.47 -4.09
CA ILE A 31 8.22 2.49 -4.87
C ILE A 31 8.93 2.68 -6.21
N ARG A 32 8.16 2.58 -7.30
CA ARG A 32 8.62 2.85 -8.66
C ARG A 32 7.67 3.84 -9.33
N GLY A 33 8.04 5.11 -9.35
CA GLY A 33 7.22 6.18 -9.94
C GLY A 33 5.84 6.26 -9.28
N SER A 34 4.77 6.06 -10.05
CA SER A 34 3.38 6.11 -9.57
C SER A 34 2.88 4.82 -8.92
N ARG A 35 3.69 3.75 -8.90
CA ARG A 35 3.34 2.43 -8.37
C ARG A 35 4.18 2.07 -7.14
N ALA A 36 3.62 1.22 -6.31
CA ALA A 36 4.29 0.63 -5.15
C ALA A 36 4.12 -0.88 -5.16
N THR A 37 5.16 -1.60 -4.78
CA THR A 37 5.05 -3.01 -4.43
C THR A 37 4.64 -3.09 -2.97
N VAL A 38 3.52 -3.75 -2.71
CA VAL A 38 2.97 -3.92 -1.36
C VAL A 38 3.08 -5.40 -0.99
N ASN A 39 3.74 -5.71 0.13
CA ASN A 39 3.68 -7.03 0.74
C ASN A 39 2.40 -7.10 1.58
N ILE A 40 1.52 -8.03 1.22
CA ILE A 40 0.24 -8.32 1.84
C ILE A 40 0.38 -9.65 2.56
N ASP A 41 0.14 -9.64 3.87
CA ASP A 41 -0.03 -10.86 4.66
C ASP A 41 -1.53 -11.16 4.73
N SER A 42 -1.93 -12.37 4.30
CA SER A 42 -3.27 -12.88 4.51
C SER A 42 -3.26 -14.37 4.75
N MET A 43 -3.89 -14.80 5.84
CA MET A 43 -4.10 -16.21 6.18
C MET A 43 -2.80 -17.04 6.19
N GLY A 44 -1.67 -16.43 6.54
CA GLY A 44 -0.37 -17.09 6.59
C GLY A 44 0.32 -17.26 5.23
N LEU A 45 -0.21 -16.62 4.17
CA LEU A 45 0.47 -16.48 2.89
C LEU A 45 0.94 -15.04 2.71
N GLU A 46 2.21 -14.88 2.36
CA GLU A 46 2.74 -13.59 1.91
C GLU A 46 2.58 -13.47 0.39
N LEU A 47 1.99 -12.36 -0.06
CA LEU A 47 1.86 -12.00 -1.46
C LEU A 47 2.43 -10.61 -1.67
N SER A 48 3.25 -10.44 -2.72
CA SER A 48 3.64 -9.10 -3.19
C SER A 48 2.81 -8.70 -4.41
N ALA A 49 2.18 -7.53 -4.36
CA ALA A 49 1.37 -6.99 -5.45
C ALA A 49 1.87 -5.60 -5.88
N LEU A 50 1.93 -5.37 -7.20
CA LEU A 50 2.21 -4.05 -7.76
C LEU A 50 0.91 -3.25 -7.86
N ILE A 51 0.81 -2.15 -7.12
CA ILE A 51 -0.42 -1.37 -6.99
C ILE A 51 -0.12 0.11 -7.30
N ASP A 52 -1.00 0.76 -8.06
CA ASP A 52 -0.91 2.21 -8.26
C ASP A 52 -1.08 2.92 -6.91
N ARG A 53 -0.19 3.86 -6.56
CA ARG A 53 -0.22 4.57 -5.27
C ARG A 53 -1.54 5.31 -5.04
N LYS A 54 -2.19 5.77 -6.11
CA LYS A 54 -3.52 6.40 -6.03
C LYS A 54 -4.60 5.46 -5.50
N ASN A 55 -4.37 4.14 -5.49
CA ASN A 55 -5.27 3.09 -5.00
C ASN A 55 -4.86 2.57 -3.61
N LEU A 56 -3.87 3.20 -2.97
CA LEU A 56 -3.47 2.94 -1.59
C LEU A 56 -3.93 4.09 -0.69
N GLN A 57 -4.03 3.80 0.60
CA GLN A 57 -4.23 4.77 1.66
C GLN A 57 -3.33 4.38 2.84
N PRO A 58 -2.54 5.32 3.41
CA PRO A 58 -1.74 5.04 4.59
C PRO A 58 -2.65 4.80 5.81
N VAL A 59 -2.22 3.90 6.68
CA VAL A 59 -2.93 3.49 7.91
C VAL A 59 -2.17 3.93 9.14
#